data_AF-A0A9D7XPV6-F1
#
_entry.id   AF-A0A9D7XPV6-F1
#
_cell.length_a   1.000
_cell.length_b   1.000
_cell.length_c   1.000
_cell.angle_alpha   90.00
_cell.angle_beta   90.00
_cell.angle_gamma   90.00
#
_symmetry.space_group_name_H-M   'P 1'
#
loop_
_entity.id
_entity.type
_entity.pdbx_description
1 polymer ?
#
loop_
_entity_poly.entity_id
_entity_poly.type
_entity_poly.pdbx_seq_one_letter_code
_entity_poly.pdbx_strand_id
1 'polypeptide(L)'
;MSTAPLGQDPLEMLKGFWGSMGIPLPGMVTPTVDTDELGKRIADLKAVEGWLKTNLSMLQMTIQGLEMQRATLATLASMAQAATGPESEGKPNPFANSSMWPWNFMQTAVSPPPATKAPEGDASGSPARSSPKRKPKG
;
A
#
# COMPACT_ATOMS: atom_id res chain seq x y z
N MET A 1 0.86 -3.97 55.96
CA MET A 1 -0.08 -4.96 55.43
C MET A 1 -0.80 -4.33 54.25
N SER A 2 -0.38 -4.64 53.02
CA SER A 2 -1.15 -4.35 51.80
C SER A 2 -0.83 -5.45 50.80
N THR A 3 -1.72 -6.45 50.74
CA THR A 3 -1.65 -7.58 49.83
C THR A 3 -2.06 -7.14 48.44
N ALA A 4 -1.15 -7.23 47.47
CA ALA A 4 -1.48 -7.07 46.07
C ALA A 4 -2.31 -8.27 45.59
N PRO A 5 -3.48 -8.09 44.95
CA PRO A 5 -4.10 -9.16 44.20
C PRO A 5 -3.52 -9.13 42.78
N LEU A 6 -2.32 -9.69 42.58
CA LEU A 6 -1.79 -10.00 41.24
C LEU A 6 -2.45 -11.27 40.67
N GLY A 7 -3.78 -11.38 40.81
CA GLY A 7 -4.51 -12.65 40.70
C GLY A 7 -5.45 -12.78 39.49
N GLN A 8 -5.21 -12.08 38.38
CA GLN A 8 -5.95 -12.33 37.15
C GLN A 8 -5.00 -12.86 36.08
N ASP A 9 -4.75 -14.16 36.14
CA ASP A 9 -3.97 -14.87 35.13
C ASP A 9 -4.62 -14.68 33.75
N PRO A 10 -3.85 -14.34 32.70
CA PRO A 10 -4.38 -14.12 31.35
C PRO A 10 -5.10 -15.36 30.79
N LEU A 11 -4.75 -16.55 31.30
CA LEU A 11 -5.42 -17.80 30.97
C LEU A 11 -6.82 -17.91 31.59
N GLU A 12 -7.05 -17.33 32.77
CA GLU A 12 -8.36 -17.29 33.42
C GLU A 12 -9.29 -16.28 32.75
N MET A 13 -8.75 -15.16 32.25
CA MET A 13 -9.50 -14.24 31.40
C MET A 13 -9.94 -14.91 30.09
N LEU A 14 -9.04 -15.66 29.44
CA LEU A 14 -9.36 -16.41 28.23
C LEU A 14 -10.40 -17.51 28.52
N LYS A 15 -10.23 -18.24 29.62
CA LYS A 15 -11.17 -19.27 30.08
C LYS A 15 -12.54 -18.68 30.43
N GLY A 16 -12.59 -17.52 31.07
CA GLY A 16 -13.82 -16.79 31.41
C GLY A 16 -14.54 -16.29 30.16
N PHE A 17 -13.81 -15.75 29.18
CA PHE A 17 -14.37 -15.35 27.89
C PHE A 17 -14.93 -16.54 27.10
N TRP A 18 -14.16 -17.64 27.03
CA TRP A 18 -14.55 -18.84 26.29
C TRP A 18 -15.72 -19.58 26.96
N GLY A 19 -15.76 -19.59 28.29
CA GLY A 19 -16.89 -20.09 29.08
C GLY A 19 -18.15 -19.21 28.96
N SER A 20 -18.00 -17.89 28.89
CA SER A 20 -19.10 -16.94 28.73
C SER A 20 -19.73 -16.99 27.33
N MET A 21 -18.99 -17.42 26.31
CA MET A 21 -19.49 -17.62 24.93
C MET A 21 -20.24 -18.95 24.75
N GLY A 22 -20.36 -19.77 25.81
CA GLY A 22 -21.13 -21.01 25.78
C GLY A 22 -20.56 -22.07 24.84
N ILE A 23 -19.27 -22.01 24.51
CA ILE A 23 -18.61 -23.00 23.67
C ILE A 23 -18.38 -24.26 24.51
N PRO A 24 -19.10 -25.37 24.24
CA PRO A 24 -18.99 -26.56 25.08
C PRO A 24 -17.59 -27.17 24.97
N LEU A 25 -16.99 -27.47 26.12
CA LEU A 25 -15.74 -28.21 26.20
C LEU A 25 -15.90 -29.57 25.48
N PRO A 26 -14.90 -30.01 24.68
CA PRO A 26 -14.98 -31.25 23.94
C PRO A 26 -15.15 -32.42 24.91
N GLY A 27 -16.33 -33.05 24.87
CA GLY A 27 -16.74 -34.13 25.79
C GLY A 27 -18.18 -34.02 26.31
N MET A 28 -18.87 -32.88 26.13
CA MET A 28 -20.24 -32.66 26.63
C MET A 28 -21.16 -31.99 25.59
N VAL A 29 -21.43 -32.65 24.46
CA VAL A 29 -22.62 -32.35 23.64
C VAL A 29 -23.07 -33.58 22.83
N THR A 30 -24.34 -33.91 23.03
CA THR A 30 -25.15 -34.95 22.41
C THR A 30 -25.17 -34.89 20.88
N PRO A 31 -24.90 -36.00 20.17
CA PRO A 31 -24.89 -36.05 18.72
C PRO A 31 -26.30 -36.25 18.15
N THR A 32 -27.03 -35.15 17.96
CA THR A 32 -28.12 -35.05 16.97
C THR A 32 -28.14 -33.66 16.35
N VAL A 33 -26.98 -33.16 15.90
CA VAL A 33 -26.97 -31.94 15.09
C VAL A 33 -27.53 -32.32 13.72
N ASP A 34 -28.76 -31.86 13.47
CA ASP A 34 -29.45 -32.04 12.20
C ASP A 34 -28.56 -31.52 11.06
N THR A 35 -28.37 -32.33 10.02
CA THR A 35 -27.46 -31.99 8.90
C THR A 35 -27.91 -30.71 8.18
N ASP A 36 -29.20 -30.42 8.20
CA ASP A 36 -29.77 -29.21 7.62
C ASP A 36 -29.36 -27.96 8.41
N GLU A 37 -29.32 -28.06 9.75
CA GLU A 37 -28.86 -26.97 10.60
C GLU A 37 -27.36 -26.69 10.40
N LEU A 38 -26.55 -27.76 10.27
CA LEU A 38 -25.14 -27.62 9.90
C LEU A 38 -24.98 -26.93 8.55
N GLY A 39 -25.79 -27.31 7.55
CA GLY A 39 -25.80 -26.67 6.23
C GLY A 39 -26.08 -25.17 6.31
N LYS A 40 -27.08 -24.77 7.11
CA LYS A 40 -27.40 -23.36 7.34
C LYS A 40 -26.28 -22.61 8.06
N ARG A 41 -25.74 -23.17 9.15
CA ARG A 41 -24.61 -22.57 9.89
C ARG A 41 -23.38 -22.40 8.99
N ILE A 42 -23.09 -23.36 8.11
CA ILE A 42 -22.01 -23.26 7.13
C ILE A 42 -22.27 -22.11 6.15
N ALA A 43 -23.49 -21.97 5.63
CA ALA A 43 -23.84 -20.90 4.70
C ALA A 43 -23.70 -19.51 5.36
N ASP A 44 -24.19 -19.35 6.58
CA ASP A 44 -24.09 -18.11 7.36
C ASP A 44 -22.62 -17.75 7.63
N LEU A 45 -21.81 -18.72 8.06
CA LEU A 45 -20.38 -18.50 8.30
C LEU A 45 -19.61 -18.17 7.02
N LYS A 46 -19.98 -18.73 5.87
CA LYS A 46 -19.39 -18.35 4.57
C LYS A 46 -19.77 -16.93 4.16
N ALA A 47 -20.98 -16.48 4.44
CA ALA A 47 -21.38 -15.10 4.18
C ALA A 47 -20.57 -14.13 5.06
N VAL A 48 -20.39 -14.45 6.34
CA VAL A 48 -19.52 -13.69 7.26
C VAL A 48 -18.07 -13.68 6.76
N GLU A 49 -17.54 -14.83 6.33
CA GLU A 49 -16.20 -14.93 5.75
C GLU A 49 -16.04 -14.01 4.52
N GLY A 50 -17.02 -14.01 3.61
CA GLY A 50 -17.03 -13.14 2.43
C GLY A 50 -17.03 -11.65 2.79
N TRP A 51 -17.81 -11.25 3.79
CA TRP A 51 -17.85 -9.88 4.27
C TRP A 51 -16.50 -9.47 4.91
N LEU A 52 -15.91 -10.34 5.73
CA LEU A 52 -14.60 -10.09 6.35
C LEU A 52 -13.49 -9.96 5.30
N LYS A 53 -13.50 -10.79 4.25
CA LYS A 53 -12.56 -10.67 3.12
C LYS A 53 -12.69 -9.33 2.40
N THR A 54 -13.92 -8.85 2.23
CA THR A 54 -14.17 -7.55 1.60
C THR A 54 -13.64 -6.40 2.47
N ASN A 55 -13.88 -6.44 3.78
CA ASN A 55 -13.32 -5.45 4.72
C ASN A 55 -11.79 -5.45 4.71
N LEU A 56 -11.18 -6.64 4.73
CA LEU A 56 -9.72 -6.77 4.67
C LEU A 56 -9.16 -6.17 3.39
N SER A 57 -9.81 -6.43 2.25
CA SER A 57 -9.39 -5.89 0.95
C SER A 57 -9.44 -4.35 0.93
N MET A 58 -10.52 -3.76 1.47
CA MET A 58 -10.65 -2.30 1.57
C MET A 58 -9.59 -1.68 2.47
N LEU A 59 -9.30 -2.32 3.60
CA LEU A 59 -8.26 -1.87 4.53
C LEU A 59 -6.87 -1.93 3.87
N GLN A 60 -6.54 -3.01 3.16
CA GLN A 60 -5.30 -3.12 2.41
C GLN A 60 -5.15 -2.02 1.35
N MET A 61 -6.21 -1.73 0.59
CA MET A 61 -6.22 -0.63 -0.38
C MET A 61 -6.00 0.73 0.29
N THR A 62 -6.58 0.94 1.47
CA THR A 62 -6.42 2.20 2.22
C THR A 62 -4.99 2.38 2.71
N ILE A 63 -4.38 1.30 3.22
CA ILE A 63 -2.97 1.31 3.63
C ILE A 63 -2.06 1.64 2.44
N GLN A 64 -2.25 0.99 1.29
CA GLN A 64 -1.46 1.29 0.09
C GLN A 64 -1.62 2.75 -0.36
N GLY A 65 -2.84 3.29 -0.28
CA GLY A 65 -3.09 4.71 -0.55
C GLY A 65 -2.31 5.63 0.41
N LEU A 66 -2.30 5.33 1.71
CA LEU A 66 -1.56 6.10 2.70
C LEU A 66 -0.03 5.96 2.55
N GLU A 67 0.46 4.78 2.18
CA GLU A 67 1.88 4.55 1.89
C GLU A 67 2.34 5.36 0.68
N MET A 68 1.53 5.43 -0.38
CA MET A 68 1.80 6.27 -1.55
C MET A 68 1.80 7.77 -1.20
N GLN A 69 0.86 8.22 -0.34
CA GLN A 69 0.84 9.59 0.16
C GLN A 69 2.10 9.91 0.99
N ARG A 70 2.51 9.00 1.87
CA ARG A 70 3.74 9.13 2.66
C ARG A 70 4.98 9.21 1.77
N ALA A 71 5.09 8.34 0.76
CA ALA A 71 6.21 8.36 -0.17
C ALA A 71 6.29 9.71 -0.91
N THR A 72 5.15 10.23 -1.35
CA THR A 72 5.07 11.55 -2.03
C THR A 72 5.54 12.68 -1.10
N LEU A 73 5.07 12.70 0.15
CA LEU A 73 5.51 13.68 1.14
C LEU A 73 7.01 13.57 1.46
N ALA A 74 7.54 12.35 1.54
CA ALA A 74 8.98 12.14 1.74
C ALA A 74 9.81 12.70 0.59
N THR A 75 9.37 12.50 -0.66
CA THR A 75 10.00 13.11 -1.83
C THR A 75 9.96 14.64 -1.75
N LEU A 76 8.79 15.23 -1.45
CA LEU A 76 8.67 16.67 -1.31
C LEU A 76 9.57 17.24 -0.20
N ALA A 77 9.66 16.55 0.94
CA ALA A 77 10.56 16.93 2.02
C ALA A 77 12.03 16.90 1.59
N SER A 78 12.45 15.87 0.85
CA SER A 78 13.82 15.76 0.32
C SER A 78 14.15 16.88 -0.69
N MET A 79 13.19 17.24 -1.55
CA MET A 79 13.35 18.34 -2.50
C MET A 79 13.40 19.69 -1.79
N ALA A 80 12.57 19.90 -0.77
CA ALA A 80 12.60 21.10 0.04
C ALA A 80 13.96 21.25 0.75
N GLN A 81 14.51 20.16 1.30
CA GLN A 81 15.84 20.16 1.90
C GLN A 81 16.94 20.48 0.89
N ALA A 82 16.89 19.89 -0.31
CA ALA A 82 17.85 20.18 -1.38
C ALA A 82 17.79 21.66 -1.83
N ALA A 83 16.58 22.24 -1.86
CA ALA A 83 16.36 23.66 -2.18
C ALA A 83 16.77 24.62 -1.04
N THR A 84 17.10 24.13 0.15
CA THR A 84 17.66 24.92 1.26
C THR A 84 19.17 24.76 1.42
N GLY A 85 19.82 23.96 0.56
CA GLY A 85 21.28 23.84 0.54
C GLY A 85 21.96 25.13 0.06
N PRO A 86 23.26 25.32 0.39
CA PRO A 86 24.01 26.56 0.13
C PRO A 86 24.14 26.92 -1.37
N GLU A 87 23.78 26.02 -2.29
CA GLU A 87 23.75 26.29 -3.75
C GLU A 87 22.39 26.82 -4.26
N SER A 88 21.39 26.99 -3.38
CA SER A 88 20.03 27.45 -3.73
C SER A 88 19.77 28.93 -3.42
N GLU A 89 20.79 29.70 -3.04
CA GLU A 89 20.69 31.16 -2.91
C GLU A 89 20.36 31.80 -4.27
N GLY A 90 19.06 32.02 -4.53
CA GLY A 90 18.57 32.82 -5.67
C GLY A 90 17.54 32.14 -6.59
N LYS A 91 17.19 30.87 -6.39
CA LYS A 91 16.12 30.22 -7.17
C LYS A 91 14.84 30.08 -6.34
N PRO A 92 13.69 30.64 -6.79
CA PRO A 92 12.42 30.52 -6.06
C PRO A 92 12.03 29.05 -5.97
N ASN A 93 11.83 28.55 -4.76
CA ASN A 93 11.52 27.14 -4.51
C ASN A 93 10.10 26.83 -5.06
N PRO A 94 9.99 26.11 -6.20
CA PRO A 94 8.72 25.94 -6.90
C PRO A 94 7.70 25.11 -6.10
N PHE A 95 8.14 24.44 -5.04
CA PHE A 95 7.30 23.59 -4.21
C PHE A 95 6.82 24.27 -2.91
N ALA A 96 7.27 25.49 -2.62
CA ALA A 96 6.88 26.24 -1.42
C ALA A 96 5.42 26.71 -1.43
N ASN A 97 4.79 26.77 -2.62
CA ASN A 97 3.38 27.12 -2.77
C ASN A 97 2.58 25.90 -3.25
N SER A 98 1.95 25.19 -2.32
CA SER A 98 1.13 24.00 -2.58
C SER A 98 -0.05 24.28 -3.53
N SER A 99 -0.54 25.51 -3.56
CA SER A 99 -1.61 25.98 -4.47
C SER A 99 -1.19 25.96 -5.95
N MET A 100 0.11 25.95 -6.25
CA MET A 100 0.67 26.01 -7.61
C MET A 100 1.19 24.65 -8.09
N TRP A 101 1.10 23.59 -7.28
CA TRP A 101 1.60 22.25 -7.63
C TRP A 101 1.05 21.70 -8.96
N PRO A 102 -0.27 21.81 -9.29
CA PRO A 102 -0.77 21.32 -10.57
C PRO A 102 -0.08 21.97 -11.78
N TRP A 103 0.20 23.28 -11.69
CA TRP A 103 0.88 24.02 -12.76
C TRP A 103 2.40 23.74 -12.79
N ASN A 104 3.05 23.56 -11.65
CA ASN A 104 4.50 23.25 -11.61
C ASN A 104 4.84 21.83 -12.06
N PHE A 105 3.97 20.85 -11.79
CA PHE A 105 4.12 19.51 -12.37
C PHE A 105 3.96 19.52 -13.89
N MET A 106 3.02 20.32 -14.42
CA MET A 106 2.85 20.52 -15.86
C MET A 106 4.07 21.19 -16.49
N GLN A 107 4.69 22.16 -15.80
CA GLN A 107 5.92 22.80 -16.25
C GLN A 107 7.12 21.83 -16.28
N THR A 108 7.25 20.95 -15.29
CA THR A 108 8.30 19.91 -15.28
C THR A 108 8.10 18.90 -16.41
N ALA A 109 6.84 18.57 -16.74
CA ALA A 109 6.51 17.65 -17.83
C ALA A 109 6.66 18.27 -19.23
N VAL A 110 6.53 19.59 -19.36
CA VAL A 110 6.64 20.32 -20.64
C VAL A 110 8.01 20.99 -20.84
N SER A 111 8.85 21.06 -19.81
CA SER A 111 10.23 21.55 -19.93
C SER A 111 11.07 20.49 -20.63
N PRO A 112 11.64 20.78 -21.82
CA PRO A 112 12.63 19.88 -22.41
C PRO A 112 13.84 19.79 -21.45
N PRO A 113 14.53 18.65 -21.35
CA PRO A 113 15.78 18.58 -20.60
C PRO A 113 16.68 19.71 -21.10
N PRO A 114 17.42 20.41 -20.21
CA PRO A 114 18.36 21.43 -20.65
C PRO A 114 19.26 20.73 -21.66
N ALA A 115 19.33 21.29 -22.87
CA ALA A 115 20.17 20.78 -23.92
C ALA A 115 21.58 20.62 -23.33
N THR A 116 21.93 19.38 -23.01
CA THR A 116 23.31 18.98 -22.87
C THR A 116 23.90 19.46 -24.17
N LYS A 117 24.80 20.45 -24.12
CA LYS A 117 25.56 20.87 -25.29
C LYS A 117 26.04 19.58 -25.92
N ALA A 118 25.45 19.24 -27.08
CA ALA A 118 26.00 18.22 -27.93
C ALA A 118 27.45 18.66 -28.14
N PRO A 119 28.45 17.80 -27.90
CA PRO A 119 29.75 18.05 -28.47
C PRO A 119 29.54 17.99 -29.98
N GLU A 120 29.47 19.17 -30.57
CA GLU A 120 29.44 19.37 -32.00
C GLU A 120 30.81 18.95 -32.54
N GLY A 121 30.80 17.87 -33.32
CA GLY A 121 31.83 17.57 -34.31
C GLY A 121 33.09 16.86 -33.81
N ASP A 122 33.14 15.54 -34.02
CA ASP A 122 34.16 15.03 -34.92
C ASP A 122 33.58 13.90 -35.78
N ALA A 123 33.97 13.92 -37.04
CA ALA A 123 33.41 13.12 -38.11
C ALA A 123 33.92 11.68 -38.05
N SER A 124 33.06 10.71 -38.38
CA SER A 124 33.32 9.65 -39.38
C SER A 124 32.36 8.47 -39.19
N GLY A 125 31.65 8.09 -40.25
CA GLY A 125 30.99 6.78 -40.34
C GLY A 125 29.59 6.80 -40.96
N SER A 126 29.53 6.65 -42.27
CA SER A 126 28.35 6.56 -43.15
C SER A 126 27.26 5.54 -42.71
N PRO A 127 25.99 5.69 -43.13
CA PRO A 127 24.84 4.90 -42.66
C PRO A 127 24.55 3.68 -43.55
N ALA A 128 24.08 2.57 -42.99
CA ALA A 128 23.36 1.57 -43.77
C ALA A 128 22.38 0.75 -42.90
N ARG A 129 21.13 1.21 -42.98
CA ARG A 129 19.88 0.60 -42.53
C ARG A 129 19.75 -0.86 -43.01
N SER A 130 19.67 -1.81 -42.09
CA SER A 130 19.26 -3.19 -42.39
C SER A 130 17.88 -3.48 -41.80
N SER A 131 16.87 -3.52 -42.68
CA SER A 131 15.52 -3.99 -42.37
C SER A 131 15.48 -5.52 -42.32
N PRO A 132 14.74 -6.19 -41.42
CA PRO A 132 14.46 -7.61 -41.57
C PRO A 132 13.18 -7.81 -42.38
N LYS A 133 13.33 -8.55 -43.47
CA LYS A 133 12.33 -8.93 -44.47
C LYS A 133 11.66 -10.25 -44.06
N ARG A 134 10.33 -10.21 -43.94
CA ARG A 134 9.24 -11.21 -44.09
C ARG A 134 9.55 -12.74 -44.11
N LYS A 135 8.51 -13.45 -43.59
CA LYS A 135 7.83 -14.71 -44.01
C LYS A 135 8.11 -15.98 -43.16
N PRO A 136 7.23 -17.01 -43.20
CA PRO A 136 5.89 -17.12 -43.83
C PRO A 136 4.76 -17.58 -42.88
N LYS A 137 3.52 -17.43 -43.38
CA LYS A 137 2.26 -17.91 -42.82
C LYS A 137 1.92 -19.25 -43.48
N GLY A 138 1.66 -20.27 -42.68
CA GLY A 138 0.90 -21.46 -43.08
C GLY A 138 -0.59 -21.21 -42.98
#